data_AF-A0A969VWE3-F1
#
_entry.id   AF-A0A969VWE3-F1
#
_cell.length_a   1.000
_cell.length_b   1.000
_cell.length_c   1.000
_cell.angle_alpha   90.00
_cell.angle_beta   90.00
_cell.angle_gamma   90.00
#
_symmetry.space_group_name_H-M   'P 1'
#
loop_
_entity.id
_entity.type
_entity.pdbx_description
1 polymer ?
#
loop_
_entity_poly.entity_id
_entity_poly.type
_entity_poly.pdbx_seq_one_letter_code
_entity_poly.pdbx_strand_id
1 'polypeptide(L)'
;MNFVLYDYETDGLSVNHSQIISCGAILVNDDWQELDEPLNLTCRLKTSQVPSPEALLVNNISIDTLKKINLSHGSMIEQMKQKFDKWSPAVFMGFNNTSYDREICRRTLWKNLYDNPYLTEFNGNSHFDLLGVARAVNLFFPKALKYNMNDKNNISFKLQDLCLANGIINKIQHSAYEDCIATMELAKLIQKNAPEVFKSALETTSKSGANNYLQKLDVFCTTEYYSQKPHAFCVKFLTYHPKYQWMQAWDLKNHPTDYIKMPYQQLKEELKKSPKKIRQIKTNKHPIVMTKEYALQFESYAQLGMNKLMERAKIIEENPDFIEKVNQILLEEANEKEALDSPIGLLPEDTMYLHGFPNDDEKKIMNEFHKVDWSEKLKVAEKFKDDRYKYFAELYLYNENPTALPDAVFKKIHKSIADKILSTDEQKYQTIPNAMKEIDDARAEYENDKEKLKILEEINAYIINMEKIYLNAQKG
;
A
#
# COMPACT_ATOMS: atom_id res chain seq x y z
N MET A 1 20.72 3.24 13.20
CA MET A 1 19.39 2.61 12.94
C MET A 1 19.41 2.04 11.53
N ASN A 2 18.79 0.89 11.26
CA ASN A 2 18.82 0.29 9.93
C ASN A 2 17.55 0.61 9.14
N PHE A 3 17.71 0.95 7.87
CA PHE A 3 16.62 1.13 6.92
C PHE A 3 16.71 0.09 5.80
N VAL A 4 15.59 -0.51 5.44
CA VAL A 4 15.45 -1.32 4.23
C VAL A 4 14.62 -0.54 3.24
N LEU A 5 15.26 -0.03 2.20
CA LEU A 5 14.58 0.64 1.11
C LEU A 5 14.10 -0.43 0.15
N TYR A 6 12.83 -0.40 -0.24
CA TYR A 6 12.27 -1.42 -1.11
C TYR A 6 11.20 -0.85 -2.04
N ASP A 7 11.06 -1.48 -3.19
CA ASP A 7 10.06 -1.17 -4.21
C ASP A 7 9.68 -2.45 -4.97
N TYR A 8 8.48 -2.46 -5.58
CA TYR A 8 7.99 -3.56 -6.39
C TYR A 8 7.50 -3.09 -7.75
N GLU A 9 7.93 -3.80 -8.79
CA GLU A 9 7.22 -3.77 -10.07
C GLU A 9 6.15 -4.87 -10.06
N THR A 10 4.98 -4.57 -10.59
CA THR A 10 3.83 -5.47 -10.56
C THR A 10 3.17 -5.58 -11.93
N ASP A 11 2.38 -6.63 -12.14
CA ASP A 11 1.64 -6.83 -13.39
C ASP A 11 0.27 -6.11 -13.41
N GLY A 12 -0.01 -5.23 -12.45
CA GLY A 12 -1.27 -4.49 -12.36
C GLY A 12 -1.44 -3.74 -11.05
N LEU A 13 -2.49 -2.93 -10.95
CA LEU A 13 -2.72 -2.03 -9.80
C LEU A 13 -3.51 -2.67 -8.64
N SER A 14 -3.99 -3.91 -8.79
CA SER A 14 -4.84 -4.56 -7.80
C SER A 14 -4.00 -5.23 -6.71
N VAL A 15 -3.95 -4.66 -5.51
CA VAL A 15 -3.20 -5.29 -4.39
C VAL A 15 -3.70 -6.71 -4.06
N ASN A 16 -4.98 -7.02 -4.34
CA ASN A 16 -5.59 -8.34 -4.13
C ASN A 16 -5.20 -9.32 -5.23
N HIS A 17 -5.27 -8.88 -6.49
CA HIS A 17 -5.25 -9.79 -7.64
C HIS A 17 -3.95 -9.77 -8.43
N SER A 18 -3.14 -8.72 -8.32
CA SER A 18 -1.88 -8.57 -9.04
C SER A 18 -0.75 -9.44 -8.46
N GLN A 19 0.27 -9.62 -9.29
CA GLN A 19 1.52 -10.31 -9.02
C GLN A 19 2.65 -9.27 -8.90
N ILE A 20 3.54 -9.47 -7.91
CA ILE A 20 4.85 -8.83 -7.88
C ILE A 20 5.72 -9.53 -8.92
N ILE A 21 6.25 -8.79 -9.90
CA ILE A 21 7.12 -9.31 -10.96
C ILE A 21 8.59 -9.01 -10.70
N SER A 22 8.89 -7.91 -10.00
CA SER A 22 10.24 -7.54 -9.60
C SER A 22 10.27 -7.00 -8.18
N CYS A 23 11.38 -7.23 -7.47
CA CYS A 23 11.65 -6.67 -6.15
C CYS A 23 13.07 -6.11 -6.11
N GLY A 24 13.16 -4.81 -5.84
CA GLY A 24 14.40 -4.12 -5.51
C GLY A 24 14.43 -3.84 -4.01
N ALA A 25 15.58 -4.03 -3.37
CA ALA A 25 15.77 -3.57 -1.99
C ALA A 25 17.23 -3.32 -1.60
N ILE A 26 17.45 -2.40 -0.65
CA ILE A 26 18.77 -1.99 -0.17
C ILE A 26 18.74 -1.82 1.35
N LEU A 27 19.71 -2.39 2.06
CA LEU A 27 19.90 -2.19 3.49
C LEU A 27 20.96 -1.12 3.74
N VAL A 28 20.60 -0.07 4.48
CA VAL A 28 21.51 1.01 4.87
C VAL A 28 21.44 1.32 6.37
N ASN A 29 22.50 1.93 6.91
CA ASN A 29 22.49 2.55 8.24
C ASN A 29 21.93 4.00 8.19
N ASP A 30 21.94 4.67 9.34
CA ASP A 30 21.50 6.05 9.53
C ASP A 30 22.42 7.11 8.91
N ASP A 31 23.62 6.72 8.47
CA ASP A 31 24.53 7.53 7.65
C ASP A 31 24.36 7.25 6.14
N TRP A 32 23.33 6.48 5.75
CA TRP A 32 23.04 6.06 4.37
C TRP A 32 24.16 5.23 3.72
N GLN A 33 24.91 4.48 4.53
CA GLN A 33 25.91 3.52 4.03
C GLN A 33 25.26 2.16 3.84
N GLU A 34 25.46 1.55 2.66
CA GLU A 34 25.03 0.19 2.37
C GLU A 34 25.72 -0.83 3.28
N LEU A 35 24.93 -1.76 3.84
CA LEU A 35 25.41 -2.74 4.84
C LEU A 35 25.48 -4.18 4.33
N ASP A 36 24.83 -4.49 3.21
CA ASP A 36 24.79 -5.82 2.60
C ASP A 36 24.53 -5.67 1.09
N GLU A 37 24.78 -6.72 0.32
CA GLU A 37 24.48 -6.74 -1.11
C GLU A 37 23.00 -6.47 -1.37
N PRO A 38 22.65 -5.53 -2.28
CA PRO A 38 21.28 -5.25 -2.63
C PRO A 38 20.52 -6.47 -3.17
N LEU A 39 19.20 -6.43 -3.00
CA LEU A 39 18.28 -7.38 -3.62
C LEU A 39 17.79 -6.79 -4.94
N ASN A 40 17.92 -7.55 -6.03
CA ASN A 40 17.32 -7.21 -7.31
C ASN A 40 16.84 -8.52 -7.96
N LEU A 41 15.57 -8.85 -7.74
CA LEU A 41 14.97 -10.09 -8.21
C LEU A 41 13.88 -9.79 -9.22
N THR A 42 13.81 -10.59 -10.28
CA THR A 42 12.68 -10.59 -11.21
C THR A 42 12.23 -12.04 -11.42
N CYS A 43 10.92 -12.26 -11.49
CA CYS A 43 10.34 -13.59 -11.70
C CYS A 43 9.52 -13.67 -12.98
N ARG A 44 9.27 -14.90 -13.45
CA ARG A 44 8.33 -15.14 -14.56
C ARG A 44 6.89 -14.85 -14.13
N LEU A 45 6.04 -14.53 -15.10
CA LEU A 45 4.60 -14.39 -14.88
C LEU A 45 3.98 -15.73 -14.48
N LYS A 46 3.00 -15.68 -13.57
CA LYS A 46 2.14 -16.82 -13.27
C LYS A 46 1.29 -17.16 -14.49
N THR A 47 1.10 -18.45 -14.73
CA THR A 47 0.23 -18.90 -15.82
C THR A 47 -1.23 -18.74 -15.45
N SER A 48 -1.58 -18.61 -14.17
CA SER A 48 -2.95 -18.49 -13.68
C SER A 48 -3.54 -17.08 -13.73
N GLN A 49 -2.82 -16.09 -14.26
CA GLN A 49 -3.20 -14.68 -14.18
C GLN A 49 -2.86 -13.94 -15.48
N VAL A 50 -3.74 -13.02 -15.88
CA VAL A 50 -3.52 -12.14 -17.04
C VAL A 50 -2.83 -10.85 -16.55
N PRO A 51 -1.67 -10.46 -17.11
CA PRO A 51 -1.05 -9.18 -16.76
C PRO A 51 -1.83 -8.02 -17.40
N SER A 52 -1.79 -6.83 -16.78
CA SER A 52 -2.26 -5.60 -17.41
C SER A 52 -1.25 -5.08 -18.43
N PRO A 53 -1.63 -4.91 -19.71
CA PRO A 53 -0.79 -4.27 -20.71
C PRO A 53 -0.29 -2.88 -20.30
N GLU A 54 -1.13 -2.06 -19.68
CA GLU A 54 -0.75 -0.73 -19.22
C GLU A 54 0.35 -0.80 -18.14
N ALA A 55 0.20 -1.71 -17.17
CA ALA A 55 1.20 -1.87 -16.11
C ALA A 55 2.56 -2.32 -16.68
N LEU A 56 2.56 -3.30 -17.60
CA LEU A 56 3.80 -3.76 -18.24
C LEU A 56 4.47 -2.67 -19.08
N LEU A 57 3.68 -1.82 -19.75
CA LEU A 57 4.19 -0.65 -20.47
C LEU A 57 4.84 0.38 -19.54
N VAL A 58 4.21 0.67 -18.41
CA VAL A 58 4.74 1.63 -17.42
C VAL A 58 6.07 1.15 -16.84
N ASN A 59 6.16 -0.13 -16.52
CA ASN A 59 7.36 -0.72 -15.92
C ASN A 59 8.47 -0.97 -16.97
N ASN A 60 8.16 -0.81 -18.26
CA ASN A 60 9.09 -1.04 -19.37
C ASN A 60 9.73 -2.45 -19.35
N ILE A 61 8.99 -3.45 -18.87
CA ILE A 61 9.45 -4.84 -18.79
C ILE A 61 8.87 -5.64 -19.97
N SER A 62 9.75 -6.17 -20.82
CA SER A 62 9.31 -6.96 -21.97
C SER A 62 8.84 -8.36 -21.57
N ILE A 63 7.76 -8.84 -22.19
CA ILE A 63 7.26 -10.20 -21.97
C ILE A 63 8.31 -11.24 -22.36
N ASP A 64 9.07 -10.98 -23.42
CA ASP A 64 10.16 -11.88 -23.84
C ASP A 64 11.25 -12.00 -22.78
N THR A 65 11.50 -10.96 -22.00
CA THR A 65 12.38 -11.02 -20.84
C THR A 65 11.77 -11.89 -19.75
N LEU A 66 10.51 -11.61 -19.36
CA LEU A 66 9.81 -12.36 -18.30
C LEU A 66 9.67 -13.86 -18.62
N LYS A 67 9.50 -14.24 -19.89
CA LYS A 67 9.46 -15.65 -20.33
C LYS A 67 10.79 -16.39 -20.19
N LYS A 68 11.91 -15.69 -20.30
CA LYS A 68 13.26 -16.27 -20.23
C LYS A 68 13.76 -16.40 -18.78
N ILE A 69 13.06 -15.78 -17.83
CA ILE A 69 13.39 -15.88 -16.42
C ILE A 69 12.99 -17.25 -15.89
N ASN A 70 13.97 -17.96 -15.33
CA ASN A 70 13.74 -19.27 -14.71
C ASN A 70 13.14 -19.17 -13.31
N LEU A 71 13.37 -18.05 -12.61
CA LEU A 71 12.89 -17.84 -11.25
C LEU A 71 11.35 -17.77 -11.24
N SER A 72 10.72 -18.71 -10.53
CA SER A 72 9.28 -18.69 -10.31
C SER A 72 8.88 -17.61 -9.31
N HIS A 73 7.61 -17.23 -9.33
CA HIS A 73 7.09 -16.25 -8.36
C HIS A 73 7.28 -16.74 -6.93
N GLY A 74 6.89 -17.98 -6.60
CA GLY A 74 7.06 -18.55 -5.27
C GLY A 74 8.50 -18.54 -4.80
N SER A 75 9.45 -18.90 -5.67
CA SER A 75 10.90 -18.85 -5.36
C SER A 75 11.41 -17.43 -5.13
N MET A 76 10.93 -16.46 -5.92
CA MET A 76 11.29 -15.05 -5.71
C MET A 76 10.79 -14.52 -4.37
N ILE A 77 9.53 -14.82 -4.01
CA ILE A 77 8.95 -14.41 -2.73
C ILE A 77 9.68 -15.07 -1.56
N GLU A 78 10.08 -16.33 -1.69
CA GLU A 78 10.91 -17.00 -0.69
C GLU A 78 12.27 -16.30 -0.49
N GLN A 79 12.99 -16.00 -1.59
CA GLN A 79 14.27 -15.29 -1.51
C GLN A 79 14.13 -13.89 -0.92
N MET A 80 13.11 -13.14 -1.35
CA MET A 80 12.78 -11.83 -0.79
C MET A 80 12.51 -11.92 0.72
N LYS A 81 11.65 -12.86 1.13
CA LYS A 81 11.32 -13.06 2.55
C LYS A 81 12.57 -13.39 3.36
N GLN A 82 13.39 -14.33 2.91
CA GLN A 82 14.63 -14.72 3.61
C GLN A 82 15.59 -13.53 3.75
N LYS A 83 15.75 -12.71 2.71
CA LYS A 83 16.60 -11.51 2.75
C LYS A 83 16.04 -10.48 3.74
N PHE A 84 14.73 -10.23 3.72
CA PHE A 84 14.09 -9.27 4.63
C PHE A 84 14.14 -9.75 6.08
N ASP A 85 13.95 -11.05 6.34
CA ASP A 85 14.12 -11.64 7.68
C ASP A 85 15.56 -11.47 8.16
N LYS A 86 16.57 -11.69 7.31
CA LYS A 86 18.00 -11.47 7.63
C LYS A 86 18.30 -10.00 7.97
N TRP A 87 17.65 -9.07 7.29
CA TRP A 87 17.83 -7.62 7.50
C TRP A 87 17.01 -7.06 8.67
N SER A 88 16.07 -7.84 9.20
CA SER A 88 15.24 -7.44 10.33
C SER A 88 15.99 -7.58 11.67
N PRO A 89 15.72 -6.71 12.68
CA PRO A 89 14.76 -5.62 12.66
C PRO A 89 15.25 -4.37 11.90
N ALA A 90 14.37 -3.74 11.12
CA ALA A 90 14.67 -2.52 10.37
C ALA A 90 13.43 -1.63 10.16
N VAL A 91 13.66 -0.39 9.75
CA VAL A 91 12.63 0.51 9.24
C VAL A 91 12.50 0.30 7.73
N PHE A 92 11.40 -0.31 7.29
CA PHE A 92 11.11 -0.57 5.88
C PHE A 92 10.59 0.71 5.21
N MET A 93 11.40 1.28 4.32
CA MET A 93 11.16 2.54 3.65
C MET A 93 10.82 2.35 2.17
N GLY A 94 9.84 3.08 1.67
CA GLY A 94 9.56 3.16 0.23
C GLY A 94 8.95 4.50 -0.14
N PHE A 95 8.49 4.64 -1.38
CA PHE A 95 7.80 5.83 -1.86
C PHE A 95 6.36 5.47 -2.25
N ASN A 96 5.36 5.91 -1.46
CA ASN A 96 3.95 5.49 -1.57
C ASN A 96 3.69 4.01 -1.17
N ASN A 97 4.65 3.38 -0.49
CA ASN A 97 4.57 1.99 -0.09
C ASN A 97 3.43 1.70 0.91
N THR A 98 3.01 2.67 1.71
CA THR A 98 1.93 2.49 2.69
C THR A 98 0.57 2.19 2.06
N SER A 99 0.35 2.70 0.84
CA SER A 99 -0.89 2.54 0.09
C SER A 99 -0.84 1.35 -0.88
N TYR A 100 0.35 0.97 -1.34
CA TYR A 100 0.52 -0.02 -2.40
C TYR A 100 1.45 -1.18 -2.00
N ASP A 101 2.77 -0.99 -2.03
CA ASP A 101 3.79 -2.04 -1.89
C ASP A 101 3.62 -2.90 -0.63
N ARG A 102 3.29 -2.25 0.48
CA ARG A 102 3.04 -2.93 1.74
C ARG A 102 1.78 -3.78 1.69
N GLU A 103 0.72 -3.27 1.05
CA GLU A 103 -0.56 -3.97 0.93
C GLU A 103 -0.47 -5.15 -0.05
N ILE A 104 0.25 -5.02 -1.17
CA ILE A 104 0.49 -6.13 -2.09
C ILE A 104 1.46 -7.16 -1.52
N CYS A 105 2.51 -6.75 -0.79
CA CYS A 105 3.43 -7.68 -0.11
C CYS A 105 2.68 -8.55 0.90
N ARG A 106 1.84 -7.94 1.75
CA ARG A 106 1.00 -8.66 2.73
C ARG A 106 0.13 -9.73 2.09
N ARG A 107 -0.58 -9.37 1.02
CA ARG A 107 -1.46 -10.30 0.30
C ARG A 107 -0.67 -11.34 -0.46
N THR A 108 0.48 -10.98 -0.99
CA THR A 108 1.38 -11.93 -1.65
C THR A 108 1.87 -12.98 -0.67
N LEU A 109 2.37 -12.58 0.51
CA LEU A 109 2.81 -13.51 1.55
C LEU A 109 1.65 -14.38 2.05
N TRP A 110 0.48 -13.79 2.27
CA TRP A 110 -0.74 -14.51 2.67
C TRP A 110 -1.19 -15.54 1.63
N LYS A 111 -1.26 -15.17 0.35
CA LYS A 111 -1.58 -16.07 -0.78
C LYS A 111 -0.51 -17.14 -1.02
N ASN A 112 0.73 -16.92 -0.55
CA ASN A 112 1.80 -17.92 -0.61
C ASN A 112 1.93 -18.72 0.69
N LEU A 113 0.94 -18.62 1.61
CA LEU A 113 0.86 -19.40 2.84
C LEU A 113 1.99 -19.16 3.85
N TYR A 114 2.54 -17.95 3.89
CA TYR A 114 3.41 -17.54 4.98
C TYR A 114 2.61 -17.12 6.21
N ASP A 115 3.03 -17.60 7.38
CA ASP A 115 2.35 -17.41 8.66
C ASP A 115 2.36 -15.95 9.16
N ASN A 116 3.39 -15.18 8.79
CA ASN A 116 3.48 -13.76 9.00
C ASN A 116 3.38 -12.96 7.68
N PRO A 117 2.17 -12.49 7.30
CA PRO A 117 2.03 -11.62 6.13
C PRO A 117 2.50 -10.17 6.40
N TYR A 118 2.77 -9.80 7.65
CA TYR A 118 3.20 -8.44 8.06
C TYR A 118 4.72 -8.34 8.19
N LEU A 119 5.42 -8.88 7.19
CA LEU A 119 6.88 -8.99 7.17
C LEU A 119 7.59 -7.66 7.44
N THR A 120 7.04 -6.55 6.94
CA THR A 120 7.69 -5.23 7.01
C THR A 120 7.28 -4.39 8.22
N GLU A 121 6.41 -4.88 9.10
CA GLU A 121 5.86 -4.09 10.21
C GLU A 121 5.83 -4.76 11.59
N PHE A 122 6.05 -6.06 11.67
CA PHE A 122 6.08 -6.82 12.93
C PHE A 122 7.49 -7.35 13.27
N ASN A 123 7.63 -8.04 14.41
CA ASN A 123 8.90 -8.60 14.89
C ASN A 123 10.03 -7.56 15.07
N GLY A 124 9.67 -6.36 15.52
CA GLY A 124 10.61 -5.26 15.70
C GLY A 124 10.78 -4.38 14.46
N ASN A 125 10.22 -4.77 13.31
CA ASN A 125 10.16 -3.93 12.12
C ASN A 125 9.17 -2.78 12.28
N SER A 126 9.40 -1.72 11.51
CA SER A 126 8.47 -0.60 11.35
C SER A 126 8.52 -0.09 9.90
N HIS A 127 7.64 0.85 9.52
CA HIS A 127 7.56 1.31 8.14
C HIS A 127 7.72 2.83 8.02
N PHE A 128 8.20 3.28 6.88
CA PHE A 128 8.39 4.69 6.56
C PHE A 128 7.98 4.94 5.10
N ASP A 129 7.09 5.90 4.86
CA ASP A 129 6.64 6.27 3.51
C ASP A 129 7.10 7.69 3.17
N LEU A 130 8.06 7.78 2.25
CA LEU A 130 8.71 9.03 1.91
C LEU A 130 7.78 10.00 1.16
N LEU A 131 6.71 9.53 0.51
CA LEU A 131 5.76 10.41 -0.19
C LEU A 131 5.03 11.32 0.80
N GLY A 132 4.59 10.77 1.94
CA GLY A 132 3.97 11.55 3.01
C GLY A 132 4.92 12.61 3.56
N VAL A 133 6.19 12.23 3.73
CA VAL A 133 7.26 13.13 4.20
C VAL A 133 7.54 14.24 3.20
N ALA A 134 7.71 13.93 1.91
CA ALA A 134 7.96 14.94 0.88
C ALA A 134 6.82 15.98 0.79
N ARG A 135 5.56 15.54 0.97
CA ARG A 135 4.38 16.42 1.06
C ARG A 135 4.40 17.28 2.32
N ALA A 136 4.81 16.75 3.46
CA ALA A 136 4.98 17.51 4.68
C ALA A 136 6.12 18.54 4.58
N VAL A 137 7.23 18.18 3.93
CA VAL A 137 8.32 19.12 3.62
C VAL A 137 7.80 20.28 2.78
N ASN A 138 6.98 20.01 1.75
CA ASN A 138 6.38 21.06 0.94
C ASN A 138 5.51 22.02 1.77
N LEU A 139 4.78 21.51 2.76
CA LEU A 139 3.92 22.31 3.63
C LEU A 139 4.71 23.21 4.59
N PHE A 140 5.63 22.61 5.36
CA PHE A 140 6.26 23.29 6.49
C PHE A 140 7.61 23.92 6.16
N PHE A 141 8.28 23.41 5.12
CA PHE A 141 9.59 23.83 4.67
C PHE A 141 9.66 23.86 3.13
N PRO A 142 8.82 24.65 2.44
CA PRO A 142 8.69 24.63 0.98
C PRO A 142 9.98 24.93 0.21
N LYS A 143 10.98 25.54 0.86
CA LYS A 143 12.30 25.84 0.27
C LYS A 143 13.33 24.71 0.44
N ALA A 144 13.02 23.67 1.20
CA ALA A 144 13.94 22.57 1.49
C ALA A 144 14.09 21.60 0.29
N LEU A 145 13.12 21.59 -0.61
CA LEU A 145 13.16 20.85 -1.88
C LEU A 145 12.72 21.77 -3.02
N LYS A 146 13.15 21.42 -4.23
CA LYS A 146 12.64 21.95 -5.49
C LYS A 146 11.51 21.06 -6.00
N TYR A 147 10.57 21.66 -6.72
CA TYR A 147 9.36 21.00 -7.20
C TYR A 147 9.08 21.36 -8.66
N ASN A 148 8.72 20.37 -9.47
CA ASN A 148 8.20 20.58 -10.81
C ASN A 148 6.67 20.69 -10.77
N MET A 149 6.12 21.41 -11.75
CA MET A 149 4.67 21.52 -11.94
C MET A 149 4.21 20.46 -12.95
N ASN A 150 3.04 19.88 -12.73
CA ASN A 150 2.37 19.01 -13.69
C ASN A 150 1.58 19.82 -14.74
N ASP A 151 1.01 19.15 -15.73
CA ASP A 151 0.24 19.78 -16.83
C ASP A 151 -0.99 20.58 -16.36
N LYS A 152 -1.45 20.32 -15.13
CA LYS A 152 -2.56 21.03 -14.47
C LYS A 152 -2.07 22.16 -13.55
N ASN A 153 -0.80 22.55 -13.67
CA ASN A 153 -0.15 23.59 -12.87
C ASN A 153 -0.26 23.34 -11.34
N ASN A 154 -0.18 22.08 -10.92
CA ASN A 154 0.00 21.68 -9.52
C ASN A 154 1.40 21.09 -9.32
N ILE A 155 1.93 21.13 -8.10
CA ILE A 155 3.19 20.46 -7.77
C ILE A 155 3.06 18.96 -8.01
N SER A 156 4.00 18.39 -8.77
CA SER A 156 4.14 16.94 -8.89
C SER A 156 4.93 16.38 -7.72
N PHE A 157 4.40 15.31 -7.13
CA PHE A 157 5.06 14.52 -6.09
C PHE A 157 5.40 13.11 -6.60
N LYS A 158 5.50 12.90 -7.91
CA LYS A 158 6.08 11.66 -8.45
C LYS A 158 7.55 11.60 -8.07
N LEU A 159 8.04 10.40 -7.72
CA LEU A 159 9.43 10.21 -7.28
C LEU A 159 10.42 10.78 -8.30
N GLN A 160 10.25 10.46 -9.59
CA GLN A 160 11.12 10.95 -10.66
C GLN A 160 11.11 12.48 -10.80
N ASP A 161 9.93 13.11 -10.69
CA ASP A 161 9.82 14.57 -10.79
C ASP A 161 10.54 15.26 -9.62
N LEU A 162 10.41 14.71 -8.41
CA LEU A 162 11.13 15.21 -7.24
C LEU A 162 12.64 15.02 -7.37
N CYS A 163 13.08 13.83 -7.79
CA CYS A 163 14.50 13.54 -7.97
C CYS A 163 15.12 14.46 -9.02
N LEU A 164 14.50 14.57 -10.19
CA LEU A 164 14.93 15.45 -11.28
C LEU A 164 15.02 16.92 -10.83
N ALA A 165 13.97 17.44 -10.17
CA ALA A 165 13.94 18.82 -9.69
C ALA A 165 15.07 19.12 -8.70
N ASN A 166 15.53 18.12 -7.96
CA ASN A 166 16.56 18.25 -6.92
C ASN A 166 17.95 17.79 -7.38
N GLY A 167 18.15 17.50 -8.67
CA GLY A 167 19.45 17.11 -9.22
C GLY A 167 19.88 15.69 -8.84
N ILE A 168 18.95 14.85 -8.39
CA ILE A 168 19.13 13.41 -8.19
C ILE A 168 18.82 12.78 -9.54
N ILE A 169 19.84 12.60 -10.39
CA ILE A 169 19.62 12.07 -11.74
C ILE A 169 19.46 10.56 -11.64
N ASN A 170 18.19 10.12 -11.71
CA ASN A 170 17.85 8.75 -12.02
C ASN A 170 18.01 8.59 -13.55
N LYS A 171 18.97 7.77 -14.00
CA LYS A 171 18.90 7.29 -15.40
C LYS A 171 17.57 6.56 -15.49
N ILE A 172 16.74 6.88 -16.48
CA ILE A 172 15.41 6.25 -16.59
C ILE A 172 15.61 4.78 -17.01
N GLN A 173 15.84 3.88 -16.05
CA GLN A 173 15.56 2.46 -16.19
C GLN A 173 14.59 2.07 -15.07
N HIS A 174 13.35 2.54 -15.18
CA HIS A 174 12.23 2.20 -14.28
C HIS A 174 12.31 0.73 -13.87
N SER A 175 12.87 0.54 -12.68
CA SER A 175 13.11 -0.74 -12.09
C SER A 175 13.07 -0.52 -10.59
N ALA A 176 12.50 -1.49 -9.89
CA ALA A 176 12.39 -1.44 -8.45
C ALA A 176 13.72 -1.12 -7.74
N TYR A 177 14.86 -1.58 -8.25
CA TYR A 177 16.16 -1.27 -7.65
C TYR A 177 16.56 0.21 -7.81
N GLU A 178 16.37 0.80 -9.00
CA GLU A 178 16.68 2.22 -9.21
C GLU A 178 15.75 3.13 -8.39
N ASP A 179 14.48 2.74 -8.23
CA ASP A 179 13.53 3.49 -7.40
C ASP A 179 13.87 3.39 -5.90
N CYS A 180 14.51 2.31 -5.45
CA CYS A 180 15.12 2.25 -4.11
C CYS A 180 16.24 3.28 -3.94
N ILE A 181 17.16 3.38 -4.90
CA ILE A 181 18.27 4.35 -4.86
C ILE A 181 17.72 5.79 -4.89
N ALA A 182 16.77 6.07 -5.76
CA ALA A 182 16.13 7.39 -5.86
C ALA A 182 15.43 7.77 -4.56
N THR A 183 14.71 6.83 -3.95
CA THR A 183 14.10 7.00 -2.62
C THR A 183 15.16 7.30 -1.56
N MET A 184 16.31 6.60 -1.57
CA MET A 184 17.42 6.81 -0.65
C MET A 184 17.98 8.22 -0.70
N GLU A 185 18.34 8.67 -1.90
CA GLU A 185 18.96 9.97 -2.10
C GLU A 185 17.99 11.11 -1.80
N LEU A 186 16.70 10.92 -2.11
CA LEU A 186 15.67 11.88 -1.72
C LEU A 186 15.49 11.92 -0.18
N ALA A 187 15.50 10.77 0.49
CA ALA A 187 15.38 10.71 1.95
C ALA A 187 16.59 11.37 2.64
N LYS A 188 17.80 11.12 2.15
CA LYS A 188 19.04 11.77 2.59
C LYS A 188 19.00 13.28 2.40
N LEU A 189 18.50 13.76 1.27
CA LEU A 189 18.32 15.19 1.01
C LEU A 189 17.30 15.81 1.98
N ILE A 190 16.18 15.14 2.22
CA ILE A 190 15.14 15.60 3.17
C ILE A 190 15.70 15.63 4.60
N GLN A 191 16.41 14.59 5.04
CA GLN A 191 17.02 14.53 6.36
C GLN A 191 17.98 15.72 6.58
N LYS A 192 18.72 16.11 5.55
CA LYS A 192 19.62 17.27 5.59
C LYS A 192 18.88 18.62 5.60
N ASN A 193 17.89 18.79 4.72
CA ASN A 193 17.30 20.10 4.46
C ASN A 193 16.03 20.41 5.29
N ALA A 194 15.35 19.39 5.82
CA ALA A 194 14.18 19.50 6.68
C ALA A 194 14.25 18.47 7.83
N PRO A 195 15.30 18.50 8.66
CA PRO A 195 15.54 17.49 9.70
C PRO A 195 14.40 17.38 10.70
N GLU A 196 13.64 18.44 10.96
CA GLU A 196 12.49 18.44 11.87
C GLU A 196 11.35 17.55 11.34
N VAL A 197 11.07 17.61 10.03
CA VAL A 197 10.05 16.75 9.40
C VAL A 197 10.52 15.30 9.40
N PHE A 198 11.80 15.06 9.07
CA PHE A 198 12.35 13.71 9.05
C PHE A 198 12.34 13.07 10.45
N LYS A 199 12.73 13.83 11.49
CA LYS A 199 12.65 13.37 12.90
C LYS A 199 11.22 13.06 13.31
N SER A 200 10.27 13.95 12.99
CA SER A 200 8.84 13.69 13.23
C SER A 200 8.36 12.40 12.56
N ALA A 201 8.75 12.19 11.30
CA ALA A 201 8.39 10.99 10.56
C ALA A 201 8.95 9.71 11.19
N LEU A 202 10.12 9.76 11.84
CA LEU A 202 10.69 8.60 12.54
C LEU A 202 9.86 8.17 13.76
N GLU A 203 9.27 9.13 14.48
CA GLU A 203 8.44 8.88 15.67
C GLU A 203 7.14 8.12 15.32
N THR A 204 6.68 8.19 14.07
CA THR A 204 5.40 7.62 13.63
C THR A 204 5.51 6.36 12.78
N THR A 205 6.70 5.75 12.71
CA THR A 205 6.98 4.56 11.88
C THR A 205 6.23 3.29 12.30
N SER A 206 5.75 3.25 13.54
CA SER A 206 4.91 2.16 14.06
C SER A 206 3.61 2.71 14.65
N LYS A 207 2.55 1.89 14.69
CA LYS A 207 1.26 2.30 15.27
C LYS A 207 1.42 2.69 16.74
N SER A 208 2.18 1.91 17.50
CA SER A 208 2.46 2.17 18.92
C SER A 208 3.32 3.42 19.10
N GLY A 209 4.39 3.58 18.31
CA GLY A 209 5.22 4.79 18.31
C GLY A 209 4.40 6.04 18.01
N ALA A 210 3.60 6.01 16.94
CA ALA A 210 2.73 7.12 16.56
C ALA A 210 1.71 7.47 17.67
N ASN A 211 1.03 6.48 18.26
CA ASN A 211 0.10 6.74 19.37
C ASN A 211 0.82 7.38 20.57
N ASN A 212 1.98 6.85 20.96
CA ASN A 212 2.76 7.36 22.09
C ASN A 212 3.27 8.79 21.84
N TYR A 213 3.71 9.08 20.61
CA TYR A 213 4.19 10.40 20.24
C TYR A 213 3.05 11.43 20.22
N LEU A 214 1.92 11.08 19.61
CA LEU A 214 0.75 11.94 19.52
C LEU A 214 0.15 12.28 20.89
N GLN A 215 0.10 11.32 21.81
CA GLN A 215 -0.38 11.56 23.17
C GLN A 215 0.49 12.57 23.94
N LYS A 216 1.78 12.69 23.61
CA LYS A 216 2.68 13.68 24.26
C LYS A 216 2.51 15.10 23.72
N LEU A 217 2.12 15.25 22.45
CA LEU A 217 2.01 16.57 21.81
C LEU A 217 0.78 17.36 22.26
N ASP A 218 -0.30 16.66 22.58
CA ASP A 218 -1.61 17.18 22.98
C ASP A 218 -2.33 18.02 21.89
N VAL A 219 -1.72 19.13 21.49
CA VAL A 219 -2.07 19.95 20.33
C VAL A 219 -0.92 19.89 19.33
N PHE A 220 -1.22 19.60 18.07
CA PHE A 220 -0.21 19.39 17.03
C PHE A 220 -0.75 19.70 15.63
N CYS A 221 0.14 19.79 14.65
CA CYS A 221 -0.23 19.89 13.24
C CYS A 221 -0.20 18.51 12.59
N THR A 222 -1.28 18.08 11.95
CA THR A 222 -1.31 16.88 11.10
C THR A 222 -1.38 17.25 9.63
N THR A 223 -0.79 16.43 8.77
CA THR A 223 -0.85 16.61 7.31
C THR A 223 -1.89 15.72 6.65
N GLU A 224 -2.54 16.22 5.62
CA GLU A 224 -3.38 15.44 4.71
C GLU A 224 -3.13 15.83 3.26
N TYR A 225 -3.53 14.98 2.32
CA TYR A 225 -3.40 15.25 0.88
C TYR A 225 -4.72 14.99 0.17
N TYR A 226 -5.28 16.03 -0.44
CA TYR A 226 -6.51 15.96 -1.25
C TYR A 226 -6.53 17.13 -2.23
N SER A 227 -7.36 17.05 -3.27
CA SER A 227 -7.43 18.08 -4.33
C SER A 227 -6.05 18.44 -4.91
N GLN A 228 -5.17 17.43 -5.05
CA GLN A 228 -3.80 17.55 -5.55
C GLN A 228 -2.88 18.49 -4.74
N LYS A 229 -3.23 18.80 -3.49
CA LYS A 229 -2.46 19.68 -2.62
C LYS A 229 -2.30 19.10 -1.22
N PRO A 230 -1.13 19.26 -0.59
CA PRO A 230 -1.00 18.93 0.81
C PRO A 230 -1.70 20.02 1.65
N HIS A 231 -2.25 19.63 2.80
CA HIS A 231 -2.96 20.51 3.73
C HIS A 231 -2.49 20.22 5.16
N ALA A 232 -2.41 21.26 5.99
CA ALA A 232 -2.08 21.14 7.41
C ALA A 232 -3.27 21.50 8.28
N PHE A 233 -3.45 20.75 9.38
CA PHE A 233 -4.47 21.00 10.37
C PHE A 233 -3.87 21.11 11.76
N CYS A 234 -4.09 22.22 12.46
CA CYS A 234 -3.78 22.34 13.88
C CYS A 234 -4.92 21.72 14.68
N VAL A 235 -4.63 20.62 15.36
CA VAL A 235 -5.64 19.75 15.95
C VAL A 235 -5.37 19.45 17.42
N LYS A 236 -6.46 19.19 18.14
CA LYS A 236 -6.47 18.67 19.51
C LYS A 236 -7.03 17.25 19.51
N PHE A 237 -6.36 16.32 20.20
CA PHE A 237 -6.90 14.96 20.38
C PHE A 237 -8.30 14.99 21.01
N LEU A 238 -9.23 14.18 20.47
CA LEU A 238 -10.56 13.98 21.04
C LEU A 238 -10.69 12.60 21.67
N THR A 239 -10.50 11.58 20.86
CA THR A 239 -10.84 10.19 21.18
C THR A 239 -10.20 9.25 20.15
N TYR A 240 -10.22 7.95 20.43
CA TYR A 240 -10.00 6.93 19.42
C TYR A 240 -11.36 6.48 18.86
N HIS A 241 -11.44 6.31 17.54
CA HIS A 241 -12.65 5.83 16.89
C HIS A 241 -13.09 4.50 17.53
N PRO A 242 -14.35 4.37 18.00
CA PRO A 242 -14.78 3.24 18.84
C PRO A 242 -14.60 1.88 18.14
N LYS A 243 -14.84 1.82 16.83
CA LYS A 243 -14.63 0.62 16.01
C LYS A 243 -13.21 0.48 15.44
N TYR A 244 -12.74 1.45 14.65
CA TYR A 244 -11.48 1.33 13.89
C TYR A 244 -10.21 1.64 14.70
N GLN A 245 -10.34 2.19 15.91
CA GLN A 245 -9.22 2.55 16.78
C GLN A 245 -8.23 3.53 16.14
N TRP A 246 -8.71 4.34 15.18
CA TRP A 246 -7.96 5.45 14.60
C TRP A 246 -8.20 6.72 15.42
N MET A 247 -7.15 7.50 15.63
CA MET A 247 -7.22 8.75 16.38
C MET A 247 -8.16 9.74 15.67
N GLN A 248 -9.01 10.40 16.46
CA GLN A 248 -9.90 11.46 16.03
C GLN A 248 -9.45 12.75 16.71
N ALA A 249 -9.25 13.81 15.92
CA ALA A 249 -8.73 15.07 16.43
C ALA A 249 -9.55 16.26 15.91
N TRP A 250 -9.82 17.24 16.77
CA TRP A 250 -10.60 18.43 16.44
C TRP A 250 -9.73 19.48 15.76
N ASP A 251 -10.16 19.98 14.60
CA ASP A 251 -9.53 21.13 13.91
C ASP A 251 -9.85 22.45 14.65
N LEU A 252 -8.82 23.01 15.30
CA LEU A 252 -8.91 24.15 16.21
C LEU A 252 -9.24 25.48 15.51
N LYS A 253 -9.30 25.54 14.17
CA LYS A 253 -9.86 26.72 13.49
C LYS A 253 -11.38 26.83 13.68
N ASN A 254 -12.04 25.73 14.02
CA ASN A 254 -13.46 25.70 14.37
C ASN A 254 -13.63 25.93 15.88
N HIS A 255 -14.47 26.89 16.26
CA HIS A 255 -14.72 27.18 17.67
C HIS A 255 -15.54 26.05 18.32
N PRO A 256 -15.03 25.32 19.33
CA PRO A 256 -15.70 24.12 19.85
C PRO A 256 -17.10 24.41 20.45
N THR A 257 -17.26 25.56 21.11
CA THR A 257 -18.53 25.97 21.73
C THR A 257 -19.71 26.03 20.75
N ASP A 258 -19.46 26.27 19.46
CA ASP A 258 -20.51 26.31 18.45
C ASP A 258 -21.18 24.94 18.29
N TYR A 259 -20.42 23.86 18.54
CA TYR A 259 -20.85 22.47 18.34
C TYR A 259 -21.27 21.81 19.64
N ILE A 260 -20.62 22.13 20.77
CA ILE A 260 -20.93 21.59 22.10
C ILE A 260 -22.40 21.86 22.47
N LYS A 261 -22.92 23.03 22.08
CA LYS A 261 -24.30 23.46 22.38
C LYS A 261 -25.36 22.88 21.43
N MET A 262 -24.96 22.20 20.35
CA MET A 262 -25.92 21.67 19.38
C MET A 262 -26.68 20.47 19.95
N PRO A 263 -27.99 20.34 19.66
CA PRO A 263 -28.71 19.09 19.83
C PRO A 263 -28.05 17.95 19.04
N TYR A 264 -28.18 16.71 19.53
CA TYR A 264 -27.47 15.54 18.98
C TYR A 264 -27.63 15.38 17.46
N GLN A 265 -28.86 15.47 16.95
CA GLN A 265 -29.12 15.29 15.50
C GLN A 265 -28.48 16.40 14.66
N GLN A 266 -28.55 17.65 15.13
CA GLN A 266 -27.90 18.77 14.46
C GLN A 266 -26.37 18.59 14.47
N LEU A 267 -25.80 18.15 15.59
CA LEU A 267 -24.37 17.86 15.69
C LEU A 267 -23.96 16.75 14.71
N LYS A 268 -24.72 15.64 14.64
CA LYS A 268 -24.47 14.53 13.71
C LYS A 268 -24.45 15.03 12.26
N GLU A 269 -25.41 15.85 11.85
CA GLU A 269 -25.43 16.43 10.50
C GLU A 269 -24.25 17.40 10.25
N GLU A 270 -23.92 18.25 11.22
CA GLU A 270 -22.84 19.24 11.07
C GLU A 270 -21.44 18.62 10.99
N LEU A 271 -21.19 17.53 11.71
CA LEU A 271 -19.95 16.76 11.63
C LEU A 271 -19.80 16.01 10.29
N LYS A 272 -20.92 15.66 9.65
CA LYS A 272 -20.91 15.05 8.30
C LYS A 272 -20.51 16.04 7.20
N LYS A 273 -20.79 17.34 7.37
CA LYS A 273 -20.54 18.38 6.33
C LYS A 273 -19.05 18.65 6.06
N SER A 274 -18.76 19.01 4.82
CA SER A 274 -17.47 19.56 4.39
C SER A 274 -17.40 21.07 4.67
N PRO A 275 -16.24 21.62 5.09
CA PRO A 275 -15.02 20.91 5.48
C PRO A 275 -15.22 20.11 6.79
N LYS A 276 -14.53 18.97 6.93
CA LYS A 276 -14.59 18.11 8.12
C LYS A 276 -13.91 18.78 9.32
N LYS A 277 -14.61 18.81 10.46
CA LYS A 277 -14.15 19.41 11.74
C LYS A 277 -13.30 18.43 12.55
N ILE A 278 -13.62 17.14 12.43
CA ILE A 278 -12.85 16.05 13.02
C ILE A 278 -11.94 15.49 11.94
N ARG A 279 -10.64 15.51 12.21
CA ARG A 279 -9.59 14.93 11.37
C ARG A 279 -9.28 13.54 11.89
N GLN A 280 -9.32 12.55 11.01
CA GLN A 280 -8.98 11.18 11.35
C GLN A 280 -7.50 10.92 11.05
N ILE A 281 -6.76 10.49 12.06
CA ILE A 281 -5.32 10.21 11.97
C ILE A 281 -5.12 8.70 12.07
N LYS A 282 -4.75 8.08 10.95
CA LYS A 282 -4.52 6.63 10.85
C LYS A 282 -3.09 6.31 11.29
N THR A 283 -2.89 6.02 12.57
CA THR A 283 -1.56 5.78 13.15
C THR A 283 -0.84 4.54 12.61
N ASN A 284 -1.54 3.64 11.91
CA ASN A 284 -0.95 2.51 11.18
C ASN A 284 -0.59 2.81 9.71
N LYS A 285 -0.68 4.08 9.30
CA LYS A 285 -0.44 4.55 7.92
C LYS A 285 0.56 5.72 7.90
N HIS A 286 1.55 5.69 8.80
CA HIS A 286 2.66 6.65 8.89
C HIS A 286 2.23 8.14 8.79
N PRO A 287 1.37 8.64 9.71
CA PRO A 287 0.97 10.04 9.67
C PRO A 287 2.16 10.96 9.98
N ILE A 288 2.31 12.05 9.23
CA ILE A 288 3.33 13.06 9.51
C ILE A 288 2.73 14.19 10.34
N VAL A 289 3.36 14.49 11.47
CA VAL A 289 2.82 15.40 12.48
C VAL A 289 3.87 16.36 13.01
N MET A 290 3.61 17.66 12.96
CA MET A 290 4.53 18.68 13.47
C MET A 290 4.02 19.25 14.78
N THR A 291 4.89 19.87 15.57
CA THR A 291 4.47 20.54 16.79
C THR A 291 3.55 21.72 16.47
N LYS A 292 2.71 22.12 17.42
CA LYS A 292 1.70 23.18 17.23
C LYS A 292 2.27 24.52 16.76
N GLU A 293 3.54 24.82 17.06
CA GLU A 293 4.19 26.07 16.67
C GLU A 293 4.16 26.30 15.16
N TYR A 294 4.18 25.23 14.36
CA TYR A 294 4.08 25.29 12.90
C TYR A 294 2.70 25.73 12.40
N ALA A 295 1.65 25.70 13.24
CA ALA A 295 0.30 26.12 12.86
C ALA A 295 0.26 27.57 12.37
N LEU A 296 1.08 28.44 12.96
CA LEU A 296 1.09 29.88 12.64
C LEU A 296 1.68 30.20 11.26
N GLN A 297 2.21 29.20 10.54
CA GLN A 297 2.60 29.35 9.13
C GLN A 297 1.39 29.42 8.20
N PHE A 298 0.21 28.94 8.64
CA PHE A 298 -1.00 28.93 7.82
C PHE A 298 -1.97 30.01 8.31
N GLU A 299 -2.42 30.83 7.36
CA GLU A 299 -3.22 32.04 7.62
C GLU A 299 -4.42 31.79 8.53
N SER A 300 -5.17 30.70 8.32
CA SER A 300 -6.37 30.36 9.11
C SER A 300 -6.09 30.16 10.60
N TYR A 301 -4.88 29.74 10.98
CA TYR A 301 -4.48 29.59 12.38
C TYR A 301 -3.68 30.80 12.86
N ALA A 302 -2.91 31.44 11.97
CA ALA A 302 -2.15 32.66 12.27
C ALA A 302 -3.07 33.81 12.72
N GLN A 303 -4.20 34.00 12.03
CA GLN A 303 -5.21 35.01 12.39
C GLN A 303 -5.83 34.79 13.78
N LEU A 304 -5.89 33.54 14.25
CA LEU A 304 -6.37 33.21 15.59
C LEU A 304 -5.28 33.40 16.66
N GLY A 305 -4.03 33.06 16.30
CA GLY A 305 -2.89 33.07 17.21
C GLY A 305 -2.88 31.89 18.19
N MET A 306 -1.69 31.54 18.70
CA MET A 306 -1.50 30.35 19.53
C MET A 306 -2.33 30.38 20.82
N ASN A 307 -2.47 31.54 21.45
CA ASN A 307 -3.26 31.70 22.68
C ASN A 307 -4.73 31.28 22.45
N LYS A 308 -5.33 31.67 21.32
CA LYS A 308 -6.72 31.31 21.02
C LYS A 308 -6.86 29.83 20.67
N LEU A 309 -5.88 29.24 20.00
CA LEU A 309 -5.86 27.81 19.70
C LEU A 309 -5.81 26.98 20.99
N MET A 310 -4.96 27.38 21.95
CA MET A 310 -4.86 26.72 23.24
C MET A 310 -6.12 26.92 24.11
N GLU A 311 -6.74 28.11 24.08
CA GLU A 311 -8.04 28.35 24.72
C GLU A 311 -9.10 27.39 24.18
N ARG A 312 -9.19 27.24 22.85
CA ARG A 312 -10.13 26.32 22.21
C ARG A 312 -9.83 24.86 22.55
N ALA A 313 -8.56 24.46 22.61
CA ALA A 313 -8.18 23.12 23.04
C ALA A 313 -8.65 22.83 24.47
N LYS A 314 -8.54 23.80 25.38
CA LYS A 314 -9.01 23.68 26.77
C LYS A 314 -10.53 23.53 26.87
N ILE A 315 -11.29 24.27 26.06
CA ILE A 315 -12.75 24.12 25.99
C ILE A 315 -13.13 22.66 25.69
N ILE A 316 -12.42 21.99 24.81
CA ILE A 316 -12.69 20.58 24.48
C ILE A 316 -12.45 19.68 25.69
N GLU A 317 -11.34 19.87 26.41
CA GLU A 317 -11.00 19.09 27.62
C GLU A 317 -12.03 19.26 28.73
N GLU A 318 -12.53 20.48 28.92
CA GLU A 318 -13.52 20.81 29.95
C GLU A 318 -14.94 20.31 29.62
N ASN A 319 -15.17 19.67 28.46
CA ASN A 319 -16.48 19.22 28.00
C ASN A 319 -16.48 17.72 27.59
N PRO A 320 -16.32 16.77 28.54
CA PRO A 320 -16.29 15.33 28.25
C PRO A 320 -17.57 14.80 27.59
N ASP A 321 -18.74 15.33 27.96
CA ASP A 321 -20.04 14.95 27.35
C ASP A 321 -20.08 15.18 25.83
N PHE A 322 -19.33 16.17 25.33
CA PHE A 322 -19.20 16.41 23.90
C PHE A 322 -18.42 15.28 23.22
N ILE A 323 -17.37 14.78 23.85
CA ILE A 323 -16.56 13.65 23.35
C ILE A 323 -17.40 12.37 23.33
N GLU A 324 -18.24 12.13 24.33
CA GLU A 324 -19.17 11.00 24.34
C GLU A 324 -20.17 11.04 23.18
N LYS A 325 -20.79 12.21 22.94
CA LYS A 325 -21.69 12.40 21.77
C LYS A 325 -20.98 12.13 20.46
N VAL A 326 -19.75 12.64 20.30
CA VAL A 326 -18.92 12.40 19.11
C VAL A 326 -18.62 10.90 18.94
N ASN A 327 -18.29 10.19 20.02
CA ASN A 327 -18.05 8.74 19.97
C ASN A 327 -19.29 7.97 19.51
N GLN A 328 -20.47 8.32 20.00
CA GLN A 328 -21.73 7.71 19.56
C GLN A 328 -21.98 7.95 18.06
N ILE A 329 -21.81 9.19 17.60
CA ILE A 329 -21.96 9.56 16.18
C ILE A 329 -21.01 8.73 15.30
N LEU A 330 -19.73 8.62 15.68
CA LEU A 330 -18.74 7.85 14.94
C LEU A 330 -19.07 6.34 14.90
N LEU A 331 -19.58 5.79 16.00
CA LEU A 331 -20.00 4.39 16.04
C LEU A 331 -21.20 4.13 15.14
N GLU A 332 -22.21 5.00 15.17
CA GLU A 332 -23.38 4.93 14.30
C GLU A 332 -22.96 4.97 12.82
N GLU A 333 -22.11 5.93 12.43
CA GLU A 333 -21.59 6.03 11.05
C GLU A 333 -20.84 4.78 10.61
N ALA A 334 -20.05 4.17 11.50
CA ALA A 334 -19.31 2.96 11.20
C ALA A 334 -20.20 1.72 11.04
N ASN A 335 -21.28 1.63 11.82
CA ASN A 335 -22.26 0.55 11.72
C ASN A 335 -23.15 0.73 10.48
N GLU A 336 -23.58 1.97 10.18
CA GLU A 336 -24.29 2.31 8.95
C GLU A 336 -23.47 1.90 7.71
N LYS A 337 -22.17 2.18 7.71
CA LYS A 337 -21.28 1.82 6.61
C LYS A 337 -21.12 0.30 6.45
N GLU A 338 -20.89 -0.43 7.55
CA GLU A 338 -20.74 -1.88 7.50
C GLU A 338 -22.03 -2.59 7.04
N ALA A 339 -23.20 -2.07 7.44
CA ALA A 339 -24.48 -2.62 6.98
C ALA A 339 -24.71 -2.49 5.47
N LEU A 340 -24.01 -1.54 4.81
CA LEU A 340 -24.06 -1.34 3.36
C LEU A 340 -23.03 -2.19 2.60
N ASP A 341 -22.01 -2.74 3.29
CA ASP A 341 -20.99 -3.58 2.67
C ASP A 341 -21.56 -4.99 2.44
N SER A 342 -21.92 -5.31 1.18
CA SER A 342 -22.39 -6.65 0.79
C SER A 342 -21.20 -7.57 0.46
N PRO A 343 -21.06 -8.73 1.10
CA PRO A 343 -19.98 -9.69 0.81
C PRO A 343 -20.28 -10.61 -0.40
N ILE A 344 -21.33 -10.32 -1.17
CA ILE A 344 -21.74 -11.17 -2.30
C ILE A 344 -20.68 -11.10 -3.41
N GLY A 345 -20.23 -12.27 -3.89
CA GLY A 345 -19.34 -12.39 -5.04
C GLY A 345 -17.86 -12.12 -4.75
N LEU A 346 -17.43 -12.13 -3.49
CA LEU A 346 -16.01 -11.99 -3.14
C LEU A 346 -15.22 -13.26 -3.47
N LEU A 347 -14.07 -13.07 -4.11
CA LEU A 347 -13.10 -14.15 -4.34
C LEU A 347 -12.24 -14.36 -3.08
N PRO A 348 -11.63 -15.53 -2.88
CA PRO A 348 -10.71 -15.76 -1.76
C PRO A 348 -9.65 -14.66 -1.62
N GLU A 349 -9.09 -14.16 -2.73
CA GLU A 349 -8.10 -13.08 -2.76
C GLU A 349 -8.60 -11.74 -2.16
N ASP A 350 -9.92 -11.50 -2.18
CA ASP A 350 -10.54 -10.29 -1.62
C ASP A 350 -10.76 -10.36 -0.10
N THR A 351 -10.51 -11.53 0.50
CA THR A 351 -10.98 -11.82 1.86
C THR A 351 -9.90 -11.76 2.94
N MET A 352 -8.69 -11.26 2.66
CA MET A 352 -7.59 -11.23 3.64
C MET A 352 -7.98 -10.60 4.98
N TYR A 353 -8.73 -9.50 4.93
CA TYR A 353 -9.19 -8.77 6.12
C TYR A 353 -10.63 -9.14 6.52
N LEU A 354 -11.20 -10.16 5.88
CA LEU A 354 -12.51 -10.72 6.20
C LEU A 354 -12.31 -12.10 6.85
N HIS A 355 -13.28 -12.54 7.66
CA HIS A 355 -13.28 -13.87 8.29
C HIS A 355 -12.09 -14.18 9.23
N GLY A 356 -11.25 -13.19 9.55
CA GLY A 356 -10.12 -13.33 10.48
C GLY A 356 -8.84 -13.88 9.87
N PHE A 357 -7.76 -13.84 10.66
CA PHE A 357 -6.41 -14.30 10.32
C PHE A 357 -6.19 -15.77 10.72
N PRO A 358 -5.15 -16.44 10.19
CA PRO A 358 -4.87 -17.83 10.57
C PRO A 358 -4.59 -17.94 12.07
N ASN A 359 -5.22 -18.92 12.72
CA ASN A 359 -4.94 -19.27 14.11
C ASN A 359 -3.61 -20.06 14.20
N ASP A 360 -3.18 -20.39 15.41
CA ASP A 360 -1.89 -21.04 15.63
C ASP A 360 -1.78 -22.44 14.99
N ASP A 361 -2.88 -23.17 14.85
CA ASP A 361 -2.88 -24.46 14.15
C ASP A 361 -2.75 -24.28 12.63
N GLU A 362 -3.48 -23.33 12.04
CA GLU A 362 -3.32 -22.99 10.61
C GLU A 362 -1.89 -22.51 10.31
N LYS A 363 -1.28 -21.73 11.21
CA LYS A 363 0.12 -21.30 11.09
C LYS A 363 1.11 -22.47 11.17
N LYS A 364 0.84 -23.50 11.97
CA LYS A 364 1.67 -24.72 11.97
C LYS A 364 1.59 -25.44 10.63
N ILE A 365 0.39 -25.53 10.03
CA ILE A 365 0.18 -26.15 8.72
C ILE A 365 0.88 -25.33 7.63
N MET A 366 0.79 -24.00 7.64
CA MET A 366 1.55 -23.10 6.76
C MET A 366 3.06 -23.36 6.85
N ASN A 367 3.60 -23.43 8.06
CA ASN A 367 5.01 -23.72 8.28
C ASN A 367 5.42 -25.13 7.84
N GLU A 368 4.57 -26.14 8.03
CA GLU A 368 4.78 -27.50 7.53
C GLU A 368 4.78 -27.51 6.00
N PHE A 369 3.84 -26.80 5.36
CA PHE A 369 3.67 -26.72 3.91
C PHE A 369 4.96 -26.25 3.21
N HIS A 370 5.66 -25.27 3.77
CA HIS A 370 6.93 -24.80 3.20
C HIS A 370 8.12 -25.74 3.44
N LYS A 371 8.05 -26.66 4.41
CA LYS A 371 9.16 -27.55 4.78
C LYS A 371 9.12 -28.91 4.07
N VAL A 372 7.93 -29.39 3.70
CA VAL A 372 7.76 -30.70 3.08
C VAL A 372 8.09 -30.67 1.59
N ASP A 373 8.45 -31.84 1.06
CA ASP A 373 8.66 -32.06 -0.38
C ASP A 373 7.37 -31.81 -1.18
N TRP A 374 7.54 -31.47 -2.46
CA TRP A 374 6.44 -31.17 -3.38
C TRP A 374 5.34 -32.24 -3.41
N SER A 375 5.69 -33.52 -3.32
CA SER A 375 4.73 -34.64 -3.33
C SER A 375 3.83 -34.71 -2.10
N GLU A 376 4.24 -34.09 -0.99
CA GLU A 376 3.51 -34.12 0.27
C GLU A 376 2.71 -32.82 0.53
N LYS A 377 3.04 -31.72 -0.17
CA LYS A 377 2.40 -30.41 0.02
C LYS A 377 0.87 -30.45 -0.11
N LEU A 378 0.31 -31.22 -1.04
CA LEU A 378 -1.15 -31.33 -1.19
C LEU A 378 -1.79 -32.00 0.04
N LYS A 379 -1.17 -33.06 0.59
CA LYS A 379 -1.67 -33.72 1.81
C LYS A 379 -1.60 -32.79 3.02
N VAL A 380 -0.57 -31.93 3.09
CA VAL A 380 -0.49 -30.90 4.13
C VAL A 380 -1.60 -29.86 3.95
N ALA A 381 -1.86 -29.45 2.71
CA ALA A 381 -2.92 -28.49 2.40
C ALA A 381 -4.32 -28.99 2.82
N GLU A 382 -4.60 -30.28 2.70
CA GLU A 382 -5.88 -30.87 3.15
C GLU A 382 -6.13 -30.73 4.66
N LYS A 383 -5.08 -30.46 5.46
CA LYS A 383 -5.20 -30.23 6.90
C LYS A 383 -5.78 -28.86 7.26
N PHE A 384 -5.73 -27.87 6.35
CA PHE A 384 -6.30 -26.54 6.60
C PHE A 384 -7.79 -26.67 6.94
N LYS A 385 -8.29 -25.91 7.92
CA LYS A 385 -9.73 -25.88 8.22
C LYS A 385 -10.42 -24.81 7.40
N ASP A 386 -9.75 -23.68 7.23
CA ASP A 386 -10.19 -22.58 6.38
C ASP A 386 -9.93 -22.87 4.89
N ASP A 387 -11.01 -22.90 4.12
CA ASP A 387 -10.96 -23.25 2.70
C ASP A 387 -10.18 -22.23 1.85
N ARG A 388 -9.96 -21.01 2.34
CA ARG A 388 -9.11 -20.02 1.66
C ARG A 388 -7.68 -20.52 1.55
N TYR A 389 -7.14 -21.14 2.61
CA TYR A 389 -5.77 -21.64 2.60
C TYR A 389 -5.62 -22.89 1.76
N LYS A 390 -6.64 -23.76 1.70
CA LYS A 390 -6.67 -24.87 0.72
C LYS A 390 -6.62 -24.35 -0.71
N TYR A 391 -7.47 -23.37 -1.02
CA TYR A 391 -7.52 -22.72 -2.32
C TYR A 391 -6.16 -22.14 -2.71
N PHE A 392 -5.51 -21.40 -1.80
CA PHE A 392 -4.19 -20.83 -2.07
C PHE A 392 -3.09 -21.90 -2.19
N ALA A 393 -3.15 -23.00 -1.43
CA ALA A 393 -2.21 -24.11 -1.56
C ALA A 393 -2.32 -24.78 -2.94
N GLU A 394 -3.55 -25.06 -3.38
CA GLU A 394 -3.85 -25.60 -4.71
C GLU A 394 -3.33 -24.68 -5.82
N LEU A 395 -3.60 -23.37 -5.71
CA LEU A 395 -3.15 -22.38 -6.68
C LEU A 395 -1.62 -22.19 -6.67
N TYR A 396 -0.97 -22.30 -5.50
CA TYR A 396 0.49 -22.28 -5.37
C TYR A 396 1.10 -23.49 -6.10
N LEU A 397 0.60 -24.70 -5.84
CA LEU A 397 1.07 -25.91 -6.52
C LEU A 397 0.87 -25.83 -8.03
N TYR A 398 -0.28 -25.35 -8.49
CA TYR A 398 -0.57 -25.16 -9.91
C TYR A 398 0.47 -24.26 -10.62
N ASN A 399 0.87 -23.15 -9.98
CA ASN A 399 1.80 -22.19 -10.57
C ASN A 399 3.28 -22.60 -10.44
N GLU A 400 3.64 -23.24 -9.33
CA GLU A 400 5.04 -23.50 -8.99
C GLU A 400 5.50 -24.89 -9.46
N ASN A 401 4.67 -25.91 -9.27
CA ASN A 401 4.96 -27.29 -9.67
C ASN A 401 3.66 -28.06 -10.00
N PRO A 402 3.08 -27.87 -11.19
CA PRO A 402 1.81 -28.51 -11.56
C PRO A 402 1.89 -30.03 -11.58
N THR A 403 3.08 -30.62 -11.73
CA THR A 403 3.28 -32.09 -11.69
C THR A 403 3.11 -32.70 -10.30
N ALA A 404 3.12 -31.87 -9.25
CA ALA A 404 2.80 -32.30 -7.89
C ALA A 404 1.30 -32.47 -7.64
N LEU A 405 0.44 -32.04 -8.57
CA LEU A 405 -1.01 -32.18 -8.47
C LEU A 405 -1.47 -33.47 -9.15
N PRO A 406 -2.41 -34.22 -8.55
CA PRO A 406 -3.15 -35.25 -9.26
C PRO A 406 -3.91 -34.65 -10.45
N ASP A 407 -3.98 -35.37 -11.57
CA ASP A 407 -4.62 -34.91 -12.82
C ASP A 407 -6.03 -34.34 -12.61
N ALA A 408 -6.85 -34.97 -11.76
CA ALA A 408 -8.20 -34.51 -11.47
C ALA A 408 -8.22 -33.13 -10.78
N VAL A 409 -7.30 -32.91 -9.84
CA VAL A 409 -7.15 -31.64 -9.11
C VAL A 409 -6.61 -30.56 -10.05
N PHE A 410 -5.58 -30.89 -10.83
CA PHE A 410 -5.05 -29.99 -11.86
C PHE A 410 -6.14 -29.53 -12.82
N LYS A 411 -6.92 -30.45 -13.41
CA LYS A 411 -7.99 -30.11 -14.35
C LYS A 411 -9.07 -29.23 -13.73
N LYS A 412 -9.45 -29.49 -12.48
CA LYS A 412 -10.41 -28.67 -11.73
C LYS A 412 -9.91 -27.23 -11.58
N ILE A 413 -8.67 -27.05 -11.14
CA ILE A 413 -8.06 -25.72 -10.96
C ILE A 413 -7.91 -25.03 -12.32
N HIS A 414 -7.40 -25.75 -13.33
CA HIS A 414 -7.18 -25.24 -14.68
C HIS A 414 -8.48 -24.71 -15.31
N LYS A 415 -9.59 -25.45 -15.15
CA LYS A 415 -10.92 -25.02 -15.59
C LYS A 415 -11.42 -23.80 -14.82
N SER A 416 -11.27 -23.78 -13.50
CA SER A 416 -11.65 -22.62 -12.68
C SER A 416 -10.88 -21.36 -13.07
N ILE A 417 -9.60 -21.48 -13.42
CA ILE A 417 -8.80 -20.36 -13.94
C ILE A 417 -9.33 -19.94 -15.32
N ALA A 418 -9.62 -20.90 -16.20
CA ALA A 418 -10.17 -20.61 -17.53
C ALA A 418 -11.45 -19.78 -17.43
N ASP A 419 -12.40 -20.22 -16.59
CA ASP A 419 -13.67 -19.53 -16.37
C ASP A 419 -13.47 -18.11 -15.83
N LYS A 420 -12.46 -17.91 -14.97
CA LYS A 420 -12.07 -16.60 -14.42
C LYS A 420 -11.49 -15.69 -15.51
N ILE A 421 -10.42 -16.11 -16.18
CA ILE A 421 -9.67 -15.23 -17.09
C ILE A 421 -10.35 -15.00 -18.44
N LEU A 422 -11.25 -15.91 -18.86
CA LEU A 422 -12.02 -15.78 -20.11
C LEU A 422 -13.35 -15.05 -19.90
N SER A 423 -13.69 -14.66 -18.66
CA SER A 423 -14.93 -13.93 -18.37
C SER A 423 -15.00 -12.61 -19.15
N THR A 424 -16.17 -12.33 -19.69
CA THR A 424 -16.52 -11.07 -20.37
C THR A 424 -17.20 -10.06 -19.45
N ASP A 425 -17.46 -10.45 -18.20
CA ASP A 425 -18.10 -9.57 -17.21
C ASP A 425 -17.08 -8.57 -16.65
N GLU A 426 -17.56 -7.50 -16.03
CA GLU A 426 -16.70 -6.57 -15.30
C GLU A 426 -16.17 -7.25 -14.02
N GLN A 427 -14.84 -7.33 -13.90
CA GLN A 427 -14.16 -8.06 -12.83
C GLN A 427 -13.16 -7.16 -12.09
N LYS A 428 -12.87 -7.51 -10.84
CA LYS A 428 -11.83 -6.84 -10.00
C LYS A 428 -10.40 -7.29 -10.30
N TYR A 429 -10.26 -8.24 -11.21
CA TYR A 429 -9.02 -8.83 -11.68
C TYR A 429 -8.99 -8.75 -13.20
N GLN A 430 -7.80 -8.88 -13.78
CA GLN A 430 -7.65 -8.77 -15.21
C GLN A 430 -8.16 -10.03 -15.93
N THR A 431 -8.89 -9.83 -17.02
CA THR A 431 -9.37 -10.88 -17.92
C THR A 431 -8.72 -10.71 -19.30
N ILE A 432 -8.75 -11.76 -20.11
CA ILE A 432 -8.25 -11.74 -21.48
C ILE A 432 -9.02 -10.70 -22.32
N PRO A 433 -10.37 -10.64 -22.31
CA PRO A 433 -11.10 -9.59 -23.02
C PRO A 433 -10.71 -8.17 -22.60
N ASN A 434 -10.56 -7.92 -21.29
CA ASN A 434 -10.17 -6.60 -20.79
C ASN A 434 -8.74 -6.23 -21.20
N ALA A 435 -7.80 -7.18 -21.12
CA ALA A 435 -6.42 -6.95 -21.53
C ALA A 435 -6.31 -6.72 -23.05
N MET A 436 -7.10 -7.42 -23.88
CA MET A 436 -7.17 -7.14 -25.32
C MET A 436 -7.69 -5.72 -25.59
N LYS A 437 -8.72 -5.28 -24.86
CA LYS A 437 -9.22 -3.90 -24.95
C LYS A 437 -8.16 -2.87 -24.53
N GLU A 438 -7.46 -3.09 -23.42
CA GLU A 438 -6.35 -2.22 -22.97
C GLU A 438 -5.25 -2.11 -24.04
N ILE A 439 -4.92 -3.20 -24.74
CA ILE A 439 -3.95 -3.16 -25.85
C ILE A 439 -4.45 -2.25 -26.97
N ASP A 440 -5.70 -2.38 -27.40
CA ASP A 440 -6.23 -1.60 -28.51
C ASP A 440 -6.33 -0.11 -28.17
N ASP A 441 -6.76 0.22 -26.94
CA ASP A 441 -6.77 1.59 -26.44
C ASP A 441 -5.34 2.16 -26.39
N ALA A 442 -4.37 1.40 -25.87
CA ALA A 442 -2.96 1.83 -25.79
C ALA A 442 -2.30 1.97 -27.17
N ARG A 443 -2.66 1.15 -28.16
CA ARG A 443 -2.18 1.30 -29.55
C ARG A 443 -2.62 2.63 -30.15
N ALA A 444 -3.86 3.06 -29.86
CA ALA A 444 -4.36 4.35 -30.32
C ALA A 444 -3.65 5.52 -29.61
N GLU A 445 -3.42 5.40 -28.30
CA GLU A 445 -2.68 6.44 -27.53
C GLU A 445 -1.22 6.57 -27.99
N TYR A 446 -0.56 5.46 -28.27
CA TYR A 446 0.87 5.40 -28.59
C TYR A 446 1.17 5.17 -30.08
N GLU A 447 0.26 5.56 -30.98
CA GLU A 447 0.40 5.34 -32.44
C GLU A 447 1.73 5.86 -33.04
N ASN A 448 2.35 6.86 -32.39
CA ASN A 448 3.60 7.49 -32.82
C ASN A 448 4.83 7.03 -32.04
N ASP A 449 4.69 6.15 -31.03
CA ASP A 449 5.78 5.62 -30.21
C ASP A 449 6.11 4.17 -30.60
N LYS A 450 7.10 4.02 -31.48
CA LYS A 450 7.49 2.71 -32.04
C LYS A 450 7.97 1.71 -30.98
N GLU A 451 8.61 2.19 -29.90
CA GLU A 451 9.12 1.29 -28.86
C GLU A 451 7.96 0.75 -28.02
N LYS A 452 7.01 1.60 -27.63
CA LYS A 452 5.80 1.14 -26.92
C LYS A 452 4.94 0.22 -27.76
N LEU A 453 4.76 0.51 -29.05
CA LEU A 453 4.02 -0.36 -29.95
C LEU A 453 4.67 -1.75 -30.07
N LYS A 454 6.00 -1.83 -30.09
CA LYS A 454 6.71 -3.11 -30.09
C LYS A 454 6.43 -3.92 -28.81
N ILE A 455 6.48 -3.28 -27.65
CA ILE A 455 6.14 -3.92 -26.36
C ILE A 455 4.68 -4.42 -26.37
N LEU A 456 3.75 -3.62 -26.89
CA LEU A 456 2.34 -4.00 -27.02
C LEU A 456 2.15 -5.23 -27.91
N GLU A 457 2.88 -5.37 -29.02
CA GLU A 457 2.80 -6.58 -29.86
C GLU A 457 3.29 -7.83 -29.14
N GLU A 458 4.35 -7.72 -28.32
CA GLU A 458 4.84 -8.83 -27.49
C GLU A 458 3.78 -9.25 -26.45
N ILE A 459 3.12 -8.27 -25.80
CA ILE A 459 2.05 -8.49 -24.83
C ILE A 459 0.84 -9.15 -25.51
N ASN A 460 0.42 -8.64 -26.67
CA ASN A 460 -0.69 -9.17 -27.44
C ASN A 460 -0.46 -10.64 -27.84
N ALA A 461 0.72 -10.97 -28.38
CA ALA A 461 1.08 -12.34 -28.74
C ALA A 461 1.04 -13.29 -27.53
N TYR A 462 1.43 -12.81 -26.34
CA TYR A 462 1.35 -13.58 -25.11
C TYR A 462 -0.09 -13.84 -24.66
N ILE A 463 -0.94 -12.80 -24.66
CA ILE A 463 -2.36 -12.93 -24.28
C ILE A 463 -3.10 -13.86 -25.24
N ILE A 464 -2.87 -13.76 -26.55
CA ILE A 464 -3.45 -14.68 -27.55
C ILE A 464 -3.01 -16.13 -27.30
N ASN A 465 -1.74 -16.35 -26.92
CA ASN A 465 -1.27 -17.70 -26.59
C ASN A 465 -1.92 -18.23 -25.31
N MET A 466 -2.07 -17.37 -24.29
CA MET A 466 -2.77 -17.72 -23.05
C MET A 466 -4.23 -18.09 -23.33
N GLU A 467 -4.93 -17.31 -24.15
CA GLU A 467 -6.31 -17.58 -24.57
C GLU A 467 -6.45 -18.97 -25.21
N LYS A 468 -5.55 -19.32 -26.15
CA LYS A 468 -5.54 -20.64 -26.79
C LYS A 468 -5.38 -21.79 -25.79
N ILE A 469 -4.52 -21.62 -24.78
CA ILE A 469 -4.32 -22.62 -23.74
C ILE A 469 -5.61 -22.84 -22.94
N TYR A 470 -6.23 -21.76 -22.47
CA TYR A 470 -7.38 -21.84 -21.57
C TYR A 470 -8.72 -22.11 -22.27
N LEU A 471 -8.88 -21.78 -23.56
CA LEU A 471 -10.05 -22.21 -24.35
C LEU A 471 -10.11 -23.74 -24.51
N ASN A 472 -8.95 -24.41 -24.54
CA ASN A 472 -8.92 -25.88 -24.57
C ASN A 472 -9.32 -26.48 -23.22
N ALA A 473 -9.06 -25.78 -22.12
CA ALA A 473 -9.42 -26.19 -20.76
C ALA A 473 -10.94 -26.22 -20.51
N GLN A 474 -11.73 -25.39 -21.21
CA GLN A 474 -13.19 -25.40 -21.10
C GLN A 474 -13.84 -26.57 -21.86
N LYS A 475 -13.13 -27.15 -22.83
CA LYS A 475 -13.64 -28.23 -23.72
C LYS A 475 -13.37 -29.64 -23.17
N GLY A 476 -12.48 -29.78 -22.20
CA GLY A 476 -12.13 -31.05 -21.53
C GLY A 476 -12.53 -31.08 -20.07
#